data_AF-R0GPK5-F1
#
_entry.id   AF-R0GPK5-F1
#
_cell.length_a   1.000
_cell.length_b   1.000
_cell.length_c   1.000
_cell.angle_alpha   90.00
_cell.angle_beta   90.00
_cell.angle_gamma   90.00
#
_symmetry.space_group_name_H-M   'P 1'
#
loop_
_entity.id
_entity.type
_entity.pdbx_description
1 polymer ?
#
loop_
_entity_poly.entity_id
_entity_poly.type
_entity_poly.pdbx_seq_one_letter_code
_entity_poly.pdbx_strand_id
1 'polypeptide(L)'
;MGSETYRVFCVGTVDTKLDELRFLAGSVRSNIAAFSSSKVEVVIVDVSAGTDDKRIQNVAQDFAFVTREQVLSCYVGSKQEKKPLKLPDDRGEAVGIMSKCLDNFLRQAFEDNSLAGAIGLGGSGGTSLISSAFRSLPIGIPKVIVSTVASGLTEPYVGTSDLVLIPSVVDVCGINSVSRIVFSNAGASFAGMVVGRLQMLRSSPSENGKCTVGITMFGVTTSCVNAVQERLTSEGFETLVFHATGVGGRAMESLVKEGFIQGVMDITTTEVADHVVGGVMACDSSRFDITIEKGIPLVLSVGALDMVNFGGKDTIPSHFQTRNIHVHNEQVSLIRTTAEENKIFARFIADKLNKSTSKVRVCLPEKGVSALDAPGKPFCDPEATGALINELQKLIQTNEDRQVNMYPHHINDPEFAEALVASFLEICPKTYSQVKPSETASTKPSTGEHDDGHISKTGLRPERIPYSPTDFPNAKPETLERTQTILGRLRDQIEREIPIIGGGAGTGISAKFEEAGGIDLIVIYNSGRFRMAGRGSLAGLLPFADANAVVLEMANEVLPVVKSVPVLAGVCATDPFRRMDYFLKQLESIGFVGVQNFPTVGLFDGNFRQNLEETGMGYG
;
A
#
# COMPACT_ATOMS: atom_id res chain seq x y z
N MET A 1 8.73 18.57 -34.93
CA MET A 1 9.00 17.65 -33.81
C MET A 1 8.21 16.38 -34.11
N GLY A 2 8.88 15.24 -34.29
CA GLY A 2 8.20 13.98 -34.61
C GLY A 2 7.27 13.60 -33.47
N SER A 3 6.05 13.12 -33.76
CA SER A 3 5.12 12.71 -32.71
C SER A 3 5.72 11.51 -31.96
N GLU A 4 6.13 11.69 -30.71
CA GLU A 4 6.54 10.58 -29.85
C GLU A 4 5.38 9.57 -29.78
N THR A 5 5.64 8.35 -30.26
CA THR A 5 4.65 7.28 -30.27
C THR A 5 4.87 6.45 -29.01
N TYR A 6 3.97 6.59 -28.04
CA TYR A 6 3.98 5.76 -26.85
C TYR A 6 3.67 4.30 -27.20
N ARG A 7 4.30 3.39 -26.47
CA ARG A 7 4.18 1.94 -26.63
C ARG A 7 3.78 1.29 -25.33
N VAL A 8 2.90 0.30 -25.41
CA VAL A 8 2.65 -0.65 -24.33
C VAL A 8 3.10 -2.04 -24.76
N PHE A 9 3.75 -2.75 -23.85
CA PHE A 9 4.28 -4.10 -24.13
C PHE A 9 3.39 -5.17 -23.49
N CYS A 10 2.87 -6.07 -24.31
CA CYS A 10 2.15 -7.28 -23.90
C CYS A 10 3.13 -8.45 -23.90
N VAL A 11 3.57 -8.88 -22.72
CA VAL A 11 4.69 -9.81 -22.53
C VAL A 11 4.21 -11.21 -22.15
N GLY A 12 4.72 -12.24 -22.81
CA GLY A 12 4.41 -13.63 -22.44
C GLY A 12 5.25 -14.67 -23.20
N THR A 13 5.16 -15.92 -22.75
CA THR A 13 5.84 -17.06 -23.38
C THR A 13 5.02 -17.55 -24.57
N VAL A 14 5.35 -17.08 -25.77
CA VAL A 14 4.60 -17.35 -27.02
C VAL A 14 4.56 -18.83 -27.39
N ASP A 15 5.63 -19.58 -27.10
CA ASP A 15 5.72 -21.02 -27.30
C ASP A 15 4.53 -21.81 -26.70
N THR A 16 3.97 -21.29 -25.60
CA THR A 16 2.96 -21.97 -24.80
C THR A 16 1.64 -21.19 -24.69
N LYS A 17 1.65 -19.87 -24.85
CA LYS A 17 0.52 -18.97 -24.50
C LYS A 17 0.22 -17.91 -25.55
N LEU A 18 0.49 -18.21 -26.83
CA LEU A 18 0.30 -17.26 -27.93
C LEU A 18 -1.15 -16.76 -28.05
N ASP A 19 -2.13 -17.66 -27.98
CA ASP A 19 -3.53 -17.31 -28.20
C ASP A 19 -4.08 -16.43 -27.06
N GLU A 20 -3.68 -16.72 -25.83
CA GLU A 20 -3.96 -15.94 -24.63
C GLU A 20 -3.33 -14.56 -24.71
N LEU A 21 -2.06 -14.48 -25.10
CA LEU A 21 -1.33 -13.22 -25.23
C LEU A 21 -1.91 -12.33 -26.32
N ARG A 22 -2.30 -12.92 -27.46
CA ARG A 22 -3.01 -12.20 -28.53
C ARG A 22 -4.37 -11.69 -28.08
N PHE A 23 -5.13 -12.52 -27.35
CA PHE A 23 -6.42 -12.08 -26.83
C PHE A 23 -6.27 -10.90 -25.87
N LEU A 24 -5.29 -10.97 -24.96
CA LEU A 24 -5.00 -9.88 -24.02
C LEU A 24 -4.55 -8.61 -24.76
N ALA A 25 -3.62 -8.73 -25.71
CA ALA A 25 -3.15 -7.60 -26.52
C ALA A 25 -4.28 -6.96 -27.35
N GLY A 26 -5.19 -7.78 -27.90
CA GLY A 26 -6.39 -7.32 -28.59
C GLY A 26 -7.34 -6.55 -27.69
N SER A 27 -7.56 -7.04 -26.46
CA SER A 27 -8.36 -6.33 -25.45
C SER A 27 -7.72 -4.99 -25.07
N VAL A 28 -6.41 -4.96 -24.81
CA VAL A 28 -5.66 -3.73 -24.49
C VAL A 28 -5.77 -2.70 -25.64
N ARG A 29 -5.49 -3.11 -26.87
CA ARG A 29 -5.58 -2.23 -28.06
C ARG A 29 -6.98 -1.64 -28.22
N SER A 30 -8.01 -2.46 -28.07
CA SER A 30 -9.41 -2.04 -28.22
C SER A 30 -9.83 -1.04 -27.14
N ASN A 31 -9.45 -1.30 -25.88
CA ASN A 31 -9.78 -0.42 -24.76
C ASN A 31 -8.99 0.90 -24.79
N ILE A 32 -7.70 0.88 -25.15
CA ILE A 32 -6.92 2.11 -25.32
C ILE A 32 -7.57 3.02 -26.38
N ALA A 33 -7.96 2.46 -27.52
CA ALA A 33 -8.63 3.20 -28.58
C ALA A 33 -10.02 3.73 -28.15
N ALA A 34 -10.71 3.02 -27.27
CA ALA A 34 -11.99 3.46 -26.72
C ALA A 34 -11.84 4.58 -25.67
N PHE A 35 -10.77 4.54 -24.86
CA PHE A 35 -10.57 5.49 -23.77
C PHE A 35 -9.82 6.76 -24.18
N SER A 36 -9.11 6.75 -25.32
CA SER A 36 -8.32 7.90 -25.78
C SER A 36 -8.19 7.95 -27.30
N SER A 37 -8.15 9.17 -27.84
CA SER A 37 -7.74 9.44 -29.22
C SER A 37 -6.21 9.40 -29.41
N SER A 38 -5.44 9.19 -28.33
CA SER A 38 -3.98 9.17 -28.37
C SER A 38 -3.46 7.91 -29.06
N LYS A 39 -2.49 8.09 -29.96
CA LYS A 39 -1.84 6.98 -30.65
C LYS A 39 -0.86 6.28 -29.70
N VAL A 40 -1.31 5.20 -29.06
CA VAL A 40 -0.46 4.28 -28.29
C VAL A 40 -0.37 2.96 -29.06
N GLU A 41 0.85 2.55 -29.40
CA GLU A 41 1.13 1.32 -30.11
C GLU A 41 1.17 0.13 -29.13
N VAL A 42 0.47 -0.96 -29.45
CA VAL A 42 0.48 -2.20 -28.66
C VAL A 42 1.45 -3.18 -29.30
N VAL A 43 2.48 -3.57 -28.55
CA VAL A 43 3.57 -4.45 -29.01
C VAL A 43 3.54 -5.76 -28.22
N ILE A 44 3.53 -6.89 -28.90
CA ILE A 44 3.68 -8.21 -28.25
C ILE A 44 5.16 -8.53 -28.11
N VAL A 45 5.58 -8.98 -26.92
CA VAL A 45 6.97 -9.35 -26.61
C VAL A 45 7.03 -10.81 -26.22
N ASP A 46 7.81 -11.57 -26.97
CA ASP A 46 8.06 -12.99 -26.71
C ASP A 46 9.22 -13.20 -25.74
N VAL A 47 8.94 -13.89 -24.63
CA VAL A 47 9.92 -14.30 -23.62
C VAL A 47 9.97 -15.81 -23.44
N SER A 48 9.67 -16.56 -24.51
CA SER A 48 9.78 -18.02 -24.54
C SER A 48 11.19 -18.49 -24.18
N ALA A 49 11.28 -19.32 -23.14
CA ALA A 49 12.52 -19.96 -22.73
C ALA A 49 12.67 -21.38 -23.31
N GLY A 50 11.62 -21.93 -23.94
CA GLY A 50 11.65 -23.23 -24.60
C GLY A 50 12.38 -23.23 -25.95
N THR A 51 12.53 -24.41 -26.56
CA THR A 51 13.23 -24.61 -27.84
C THR A 51 12.28 -24.84 -29.03
N ASP A 52 10.96 -24.77 -28.82
CA ASP A 52 9.97 -25.11 -29.84
C ASP A 52 9.56 -23.90 -30.71
N ASP A 53 10.37 -23.60 -31.74
CA ASP A 53 10.19 -22.45 -32.64
C ASP A 53 8.99 -22.57 -33.61
N LYS A 54 8.33 -23.74 -33.68
CA LYS A 54 7.33 -24.02 -34.73
C LYS A 54 6.07 -23.15 -34.64
N ARG A 55 5.76 -22.55 -33.48
CA ARG A 55 4.60 -21.66 -33.30
C ARG A 55 4.90 -20.17 -33.55
N ILE A 56 6.17 -19.79 -33.64
CA ILE A 56 6.61 -18.37 -33.67
C ILE A 56 6.43 -17.75 -35.08
N GLN A 57 6.41 -18.57 -36.13
CA GLN A 57 6.40 -18.09 -37.52
C GLN A 57 5.09 -17.41 -37.97
N ASN A 58 4.00 -17.50 -37.20
CA ASN A 58 2.69 -16.95 -37.57
C ASN A 58 2.22 -15.76 -36.70
N VAL A 59 3.08 -15.16 -35.86
CA VAL A 59 2.65 -14.11 -34.91
C VAL A 59 2.47 -12.72 -35.54
N ALA A 60 3.27 -12.39 -36.56
CA ALA A 60 3.51 -11.03 -37.04
C ALA A 60 2.41 -10.41 -37.94
N GLN A 61 1.19 -10.94 -38.00
CA GLN A 61 0.18 -10.41 -38.93
C GLN A 61 -0.63 -9.23 -38.39
N ASP A 62 -0.92 -9.19 -37.08
CA ASP A 62 -1.89 -8.21 -36.51
C ASP A 62 -1.30 -7.22 -35.49
N PHE A 63 -0.08 -7.45 -35.00
CA PHE A 63 0.58 -6.62 -33.98
C PHE A 63 2.05 -6.44 -34.30
N ALA A 64 2.62 -5.31 -33.87
CA ALA A 64 4.07 -5.19 -33.73
C ALA A 64 4.57 -6.28 -32.77
N PHE A 65 5.67 -6.94 -33.13
CA PHE A 65 6.15 -8.13 -32.43
C PHE A 65 7.64 -8.04 -32.18
N VAL A 66 8.04 -8.29 -30.93
CA VAL A 66 9.44 -8.41 -30.49
C VAL A 66 9.73 -9.88 -30.25
N THR A 67 10.69 -10.44 -31.00
CA THR A 67 11.04 -11.85 -30.91
C THR A 67 11.89 -12.15 -29.67
N ARG A 68 11.92 -13.42 -29.25
CA ARG A 68 12.82 -13.89 -28.20
C ARG A 68 14.29 -13.52 -28.47
N GLU A 69 14.75 -13.57 -29.72
CA GLU A 69 16.15 -13.26 -30.08
C GLU A 69 16.45 -11.78 -29.88
N GLN A 70 15.48 -10.91 -30.16
CA GLN A 70 15.62 -9.47 -29.91
C GLN A 70 15.73 -9.20 -28.41
N VAL A 71 14.90 -9.83 -27.57
CA VAL A 71 15.01 -9.72 -26.11
C VAL A 71 16.36 -10.26 -25.63
N LEU A 72 16.79 -11.44 -26.09
CA LEU A 72 18.08 -12.04 -25.74
C LEU A 72 19.28 -11.18 -26.15
N SER A 73 19.16 -10.40 -27.23
CA SER A 73 20.22 -9.50 -27.66
C SER A 73 20.50 -8.34 -26.69
N CYS A 74 19.55 -8.05 -25.78
CA CYS A 74 19.70 -7.08 -24.70
C CYS A 74 20.47 -7.61 -23.48
N TYR A 75 21.00 -8.84 -23.54
CA TYR A 75 21.78 -9.39 -22.43
C TYR A 75 23.14 -8.69 -22.27
N VAL A 76 23.34 -8.02 -21.14
CA VAL A 76 24.62 -7.38 -20.80
C VAL A 76 25.44 -8.36 -19.95
N GLY A 77 25.90 -9.44 -20.57
CA GLY A 77 26.81 -10.40 -19.97
C GLY A 77 28.21 -10.27 -20.55
N SER A 78 29.08 -9.45 -19.93
CA SER A 78 30.50 -9.22 -20.29
C SER A 78 30.78 -8.71 -21.72
N LYS A 79 31.70 -7.75 -21.86
CA LYS A 79 32.03 -7.04 -23.11
C LYS A 79 32.74 -7.88 -24.20
N GLN A 80 32.43 -9.16 -24.36
CA GLN A 80 33.04 -10.01 -25.40
C GLN A 80 31.98 -10.61 -26.33
N GLU A 81 32.06 -10.17 -27.59
CA GLU A 81 31.48 -10.72 -28.82
C GLU A 81 29.98 -11.07 -28.84
N LYS A 82 29.26 -10.42 -29.78
CA LYS A 82 27.87 -10.67 -30.18
C LYS A 82 27.67 -12.09 -30.75
N LYS A 83 27.87 -13.15 -29.96
CA LYS A 83 27.31 -14.47 -30.26
C LYS A 83 25.86 -14.50 -29.75
N PRO A 84 24.92 -15.11 -30.50
CA PRO A 84 23.56 -15.30 -30.01
C PRO A 84 23.60 -16.08 -28.69
N LEU A 85 23.06 -15.50 -27.62
CA LEU A 85 23.03 -16.11 -26.30
C LEU A 85 22.19 -17.39 -26.38
N LYS A 86 22.84 -18.53 -26.15
CA LYS A 86 22.15 -19.82 -26.07
C LYS A 86 21.63 -20.00 -24.64
N LEU A 87 20.32 -20.18 -24.50
CA LEU A 87 19.72 -20.51 -23.20
C LEU A 87 20.15 -21.92 -22.75
N PRO A 88 20.36 -22.13 -21.45
CA PRO A 88 20.65 -23.44 -20.88
C PRO A 88 19.44 -24.38 -21.01
N ASP A 89 19.69 -25.69 -20.93
CA ASP A 89 18.64 -26.70 -21.00
C ASP A 89 17.80 -26.74 -19.70
N ASP A 90 18.36 -26.29 -18.57
CA ASP A 90 17.61 -26.13 -17.34
C ASP A 90 16.60 -24.98 -17.47
N ARG A 91 15.32 -25.31 -17.30
CA ARG A 91 14.23 -24.34 -17.48
C ARG A 91 14.30 -23.19 -16.47
N GLY A 92 14.73 -23.45 -15.24
CA GLY A 92 14.83 -22.42 -14.20
C GLY A 92 15.92 -21.41 -14.52
N GLU A 93 17.09 -21.89 -14.90
CA GLU A 93 18.21 -21.05 -15.32
C GLU A 93 17.88 -20.25 -16.59
N ALA A 94 17.22 -20.88 -17.58
CA ALA A 94 16.79 -20.22 -18.80
C ALA A 94 15.78 -19.10 -18.53
N VAL A 95 14.81 -19.33 -17.63
CA VAL A 95 13.87 -18.30 -17.16
C VAL A 95 14.60 -17.16 -16.47
N GLY A 96 15.59 -17.45 -15.62
CA GLY A 96 16.39 -16.44 -14.93
C GLY A 96 17.17 -15.53 -15.88
N ILE A 97 17.79 -16.11 -16.92
CA ILE A 97 18.50 -15.34 -17.95
C ILE A 97 17.52 -14.50 -18.76
N MET A 98 16.43 -15.08 -19.24
CA MET A 98 15.42 -14.37 -20.03
C MET A 98 14.79 -13.21 -19.25
N SER A 99 14.56 -13.39 -17.95
CA SER A 99 14.06 -12.33 -17.06
C SER A 99 15.00 -11.13 -17.01
N LYS A 100 16.33 -11.35 -16.92
CA LYS A 100 17.33 -10.27 -16.97
C LYS A 100 17.38 -9.58 -18.34
N CYS A 101 17.23 -10.35 -19.42
CA CYS A 101 17.15 -9.79 -20.77
C CYS A 101 15.92 -8.89 -20.93
N LEU A 102 14.77 -9.32 -20.43
CA LEU A 102 13.53 -8.54 -20.43
C LEU A 102 13.68 -7.26 -19.60
N ASP A 103 14.32 -7.31 -18.44
CA ASP A 103 14.62 -6.12 -17.63
C ASP A 103 15.39 -5.08 -18.47
N ASN A 104 16.51 -5.48 -19.07
CA ASN A 104 17.32 -4.58 -19.90
C ASN A 104 16.54 -4.02 -21.10
N PHE A 105 15.73 -4.86 -21.75
CA PHE A 105 14.89 -4.43 -22.86
C PHE A 105 13.88 -3.35 -22.43
N LEU A 106 13.18 -3.56 -21.31
CA LEU A 106 12.19 -2.61 -20.80
C LEU A 106 12.84 -1.31 -20.30
N ARG A 107 14.03 -1.40 -19.69
CA ARG A 107 14.82 -0.21 -19.30
C ARG A 107 15.21 0.62 -20.52
N GLN A 108 15.71 -0.02 -21.58
CA GLN A 108 16.04 0.69 -22.82
C GLN A 108 14.79 1.36 -23.42
N ALA A 109 13.66 0.65 -23.46
CA ALA A 109 12.40 1.23 -23.95
C ALA A 109 11.89 2.40 -23.10
N PHE A 110 12.17 2.39 -21.79
CA PHE A 110 11.89 3.49 -20.87
C PHE A 110 12.82 4.68 -21.09
N GLU A 111 14.13 4.46 -21.22
CA GLU A 111 15.13 5.50 -21.51
C GLU A 111 14.87 6.21 -22.84
N ASP A 112 14.36 5.47 -23.83
CA ASP A 112 13.93 6.00 -25.13
C ASP A 112 12.59 6.79 -25.06
N ASN A 113 12.03 7.02 -23.87
CA ASN A 113 10.74 7.66 -23.59
C ASN A 113 9.54 7.05 -24.32
N SER A 114 9.67 5.81 -24.79
CA SER A 114 8.62 5.13 -25.57
C SER A 114 7.67 4.33 -24.69
N LEU A 115 8.08 3.90 -23.49
CA LEU A 115 7.29 3.03 -22.62
C LEU A 115 6.16 3.77 -21.89
N ALA A 116 4.91 3.41 -22.18
CA ALA A 116 3.73 3.87 -21.45
C ALA A 116 3.19 2.87 -20.42
N GLY A 117 3.61 1.60 -20.50
CA GLY A 117 3.23 0.55 -19.55
C GLY A 117 3.56 -0.84 -20.07
N ALA A 118 3.55 -1.83 -19.18
CA ALA A 118 3.74 -3.23 -19.53
C ALA A 118 2.69 -4.13 -18.85
N ILE A 119 2.14 -5.07 -19.61
CA ILE A 119 1.21 -6.08 -19.13
C ILE A 119 1.68 -7.47 -19.56
N GLY A 120 1.52 -8.47 -18.70
CA GLY A 120 1.86 -9.84 -19.05
C GLY A 120 0.88 -10.86 -18.50
N LEU A 121 1.11 -12.13 -18.85
CA LEU A 121 0.33 -13.25 -18.33
C LEU A 121 1.18 -14.50 -18.19
N GLY A 122 0.90 -15.33 -17.18
CA GLY A 122 1.63 -16.57 -17.00
C GLY A 122 1.21 -17.41 -15.79
N GLY A 123 1.67 -18.66 -15.79
CA GLY A 123 1.66 -19.49 -14.59
C GLY A 123 2.75 -19.06 -13.60
N SER A 124 3.11 -19.90 -12.63
CA SER A 124 4.18 -19.61 -11.66
C SER A 124 5.51 -19.21 -12.33
N GLY A 125 6.00 -19.99 -13.31
CA GLY A 125 7.25 -19.69 -14.01
C GLY A 125 7.20 -18.40 -14.85
N GLY A 126 6.10 -18.16 -15.58
CA GLY A 126 5.92 -16.94 -16.36
C GLY A 126 5.76 -15.70 -15.48
N THR A 127 5.05 -15.82 -14.36
CA THR A 127 4.92 -14.76 -13.35
C THR A 127 6.29 -14.42 -12.76
N SER A 128 7.09 -15.43 -12.39
CA SER A 128 8.46 -15.22 -11.90
C SER A 128 9.34 -14.47 -12.92
N LEU A 129 9.31 -14.90 -14.18
CA LEU A 129 10.06 -14.29 -15.29
C LEU A 129 9.71 -12.80 -15.46
N ILE A 130 8.41 -12.50 -15.58
CA ILE A 130 7.90 -11.17 -15.92
C ILE A 130 8.01 -10.22 -14.71
N SER A 131 7.72 -10.70 -13.50
CA SER A 131 7.66 -9.86 -12.30
C SER A 131 8.99 -9.16 -12.02
N SER A 132 10.12 -9.85 -12.19
CA SER A 132 11.43 -9.26 -11.94
C SER A 132 11.77 -8.11 -12.88
N ALA A 133 11.34 -8.19 -14.14
CA ALA A 133 11.54 -7.13 -15.12
C ALA A 133 10.48 -6.02 -15.02
N PHE A 134 9.28 -6.31 -14.50
CA PHE A 134 8.24 -5.29 -14.35
C PHE A 134 8.48 -4.43 -13.12
N ARG A 135 8.94 -5.01 -12.01
CA ARG A 135 9.22 -4.27 -10.77
C ARG A 135 10.48 -3.39 -10.85
N SER A 136 11.31 -3.58 -11.87
CA SER A 136 12.48 -2.74 -12.11
C SER A 136 12.13 -1.41 -12.81
N LEU A 137 10.93 -1.34 -13.40
CA LEU A 137 10.37 -0.11 -13.93
C LEU A 137 10.00 0.84 -12.79
N PRO A 138 10.19 2.16 -12.96
CA PRO A 138 9.79 3.15 -11.96
C PRO A 138 8.34 3.04 -11.50
N ILE A 139 8.08 3.42 -10.26
CA ILE A 139 6.73 3.51 -9.68
C ILE A 139 5.88 4.49 -10.50
N GLY A 140 4.61 4.14 -10.66
CA GLY A 140 3.64 4.91 -11.43
C GLY A 140 3.58 4.54 -12.91
N ILE A 141 4.55 3.79 -13.45
CA ILE A 141 4.37 3.14 -14.76
C ILE A 141 3.44 1.94 -14.59
N PRO A 142 2.32 1.85 -15.34
CA PRO A 142 1.42 0.70 -15.27
C PRO A 142 2.15 -0.62 -15.54
N LYS A 143 2.10 -1.52 -14.56
CA LYS A 143 2.74 -2.83 -14.56
C LYS A 143 1.76 -3.88 -14.02
N VAL A 144 1.26 -4.74 -14.90
CA VAL A 144 0.16 -5.68 -14.58
C VAL A 144 0.49 -7.10 -15.05
N ILE A 145 0.25 -8.12 -14.22
CA ILE A 145 0.40 -9.52 -14.64
C ILE A 145 -0.89 -10.29 -14.32
N VAL A 146 -1.47 -10.96 -15.32
CA VAL A 146 -2.50 -11.97 -15.08
C VAL A 146 -1.81 -13.28 -14.68
N SER A 147 -1.96 -13.66 -13.41
CA SER A 147 -1.16 -14.72 -12.79
C SER A 147 -2.02 -15.81 -12.16
N THR A 148 -1.63 -17.06 -12.36
CA THR A 148 -2.25 -18.21 -11.66
C THR A 148 -1.86 -18.28 -10.18
N VAL A 149 -0.83 -17.53 -9.77
CA VAL A 149 -0.30 -17.51 -8.40
C VAL A 149 -0.51 -16.16 -7.70
N ALA A 150 -1.44 -15.33 -8.21
CA ALA A 150 -1.80 -14.07 -7.56
C ALA A 150 -2.45 -14.26 -6.19
N SER A 151 -3.14 -15.40 -5.97
CA SER A 151 -3.73 -15.77 -4.69
C SER A 151 -2.80 -16.71 -3.92
N GLY A 152 -1.80 -16.15 -3.23
CA GLY A 152 -0.79 -16.90 -2.49
C GLY A 152 0.29 -15.99 -1.90
N LEU A 153 1.51 -16.52 -1.76
CA LEU A 153 2.68 -15.72 -1.35
C LEU A 153 3.17 -14.88 -2.55
N THR A 154 2.90 -13.57 -2.52
CA THR A 154 3.17 -12.67 -3.66
C THR A 154 4.36 -11.74 -3.48
N GLU A 155 4.93 -11.64 -2.27
CA GLU A 155 6.10 -10.80 -1.98
C GLU A 155 7.28 -11.06 -2.96
N PRO A 156 7.66 -12.31 -3.30
CA PRO A 156 8.76 -12.54 -4.24
C PRO A 156 8.52 -12.00 -5.67
N TYR A 157 7.26 -11.76 -6.02
CA TYR A 157 6.85 -11.21 -7.31
C TYR A 157 6.77 -9.68 -7.25
N VAL A 158 5.96 -9.15 -6.34
CA VAL A 158 5.64 -7.71 -6.22
C VAL A 158 6.79 -6.92 -5.58
N GLY A 159 7.45 -7.47 -4.57
CA GLY A 159 8.45 -6.78 -3.76
C GLY A 159 7.88 -5.48 -3.17
N THR A 160 8.60 -4.37 -3.37
CA THR A 160 8.21 -3.03 -2.93
C THR A 160 7.65 -2.16 -4.06
N SER A 161 7.32 -2.77 -5.20
CA SER A 161 6.78 -2.04 -6.36
C SER A 161 5.25 -1.93 -6.32
N ASP A 162 4.71 -1.13 -7.21
CA ASP A 162 3.28 -1.02 -7.55
C ASP A 162 2.83 -2.06 -8.61
N LEU A 163 3.50 -3.23 -8.67
CA LEU A 163 3.13 -4.35 -9.53
C LEU A 163 1.76 -4.92 -9.15
N VAL A 164 0.83 -4.95 -10.10
CA VAL A 164 -0.51 -5.52 -9.90
C VAL A 164 -0.55 -6.96 -10.43
N LEU A 165 -0.89 -7.90 -9.54
CA LEU A 165 -1.21 -9.28 -9.93
C LEU A 165 -2.72 -9.46 -10.00
N ILE A 166 -3.25 -9.78 -11.19
CA ILE A 166 -4.65 -10.12 -11.39
C ILE A 166 -4.78 -11.64 -11.36
N PRO A 167 -5.59 -12.22 -10.44
CA PRO A 167 -5.82 -13.66 -10.42
C PRO A 167 -6.42 -14.16 -11.73
N SER A 168 -5.80 -15.16 -12.34
CA SER A 168 -6.32 -15.77 -13.58
C SER A 168 -7.60 -16.59 -13.36
N VAL A 169 -7.94 -16.90 -12.09
CA VAL A 169 -9.04 -17.76 -11.61
C VAL A 169 -8.88 -19.23 -11.99
N VAL A 170 -8.64 -19.52 -13.26
CA VAL A 170 -8.30 -20.84 -13.80
C VAL A 170 -6.87 -20.83 -14.34
N ASP A 171 -6.32 -22.00 -14.64
CA ASP A 171 -5.02 -22.07 -15.30
C ASP A 171 -5.04 -21.31 -16.64
N VAL A 172 -3.89 -20.73 -17.01
CA VAL A 172 -3.71 -20.02 -18.28
C VAL A 172 -3.42 -21.06 -19.36
N CYS A 173 -4.48 -21.70 -19.82
CA CYS A 173 -4.48 -22.73 -20.83
C CYS A 173 -5.69 -22.56 -21.77
N GLY A 174 -5.45 -21.87 -22.89
CA GLY A 174 -6.44 -21.54 -23.89
C GLY A 174 -7.44 -20.46 -23.49
N ILE A 175 -8.26 -20.07 -24.48
CA ILE A 175 -9.34 -19.11 -24.31
C ILE A 175 -10.66 -19.85 -24.07
N ASN A 176 -11.24 -19.69 -22.88
CA ASN A 176 -12.50 -20.28 -22.46
C ASN A 176 -13.45 -19.20 -21.87
N SER A 177 -14.65 -19.59 -21.45
CA SER A 177 -15.65 -18.64 -20.93
C SER A 177 -15.15 -17.82 -19.73
N VAL A 178 -14.32 -18.41 -18.86
CA VAL A 178 -13.76 -17.75 -17.69
C VAL A 178 -12.58 -16.86 -18.10
N SER A 179 -11.61 -17.40 -18.85
CA SER A 179 -10.41 -16.65 -19.20
C SER A 179 -10.70 -15.45 -20.11
N ARG A 180 -11.75 -15.51 -20.97
CA ARG A 180 -12.21 -14.35 -21.75
C ARG A 180 -12.59 -13.16 -20.87
N ILE A 181 -13.34 -13.40 -19.79
CA ILE A 181 -13.79 -12.36 -18.86
C ILE A 181 -12.59 -11.79 -18.11
N VAL A 182 -11.75 -12.66 -17.55
CA VAL A 182 -10.59 -12.25 -16.75
C VAL A 182 -9.59 -11.45 -17.58
N PHE A 183 -9.23 -11.93 -18.78
CA PHE A 183 -8.28 -11.23 -19.66
C PHE A 183 -8.86 -9.93 -20.20
N SER A 184 -10.19 -9.86 -20.41
CA SER A 184 -10.84 -8.61 -20.83
C SER A 184 -10.85 -7.56 -19.72
N ASN A 185 -11.14 -7.96 -18.47
CA ASN A 185 -11.06 -7.07 -17.32
C ASN A 185 -9.62 -6.57 -17.10
N ALA A 186 -8.64 -7.46 -17.19
CA ALA A 186 -7.22 -7.11 -17.08
C ALA A 186 -6.75 -6.16 -18.18
N GLY A 187 -7.17 -6.42 -19.43
CA GLY A 187 -6.87 -5.55 -20.57
C GLY A 187 -7.48 -4.16 -20.43
N ALA A 188 -8.74 -4.08 -20.00
CA ALA A 188 -9.44 -2.83 -19.76
C ALA A 188 -8.84 -2.04 -18.57
N SER A 189 -8.55 -2.69 -17.45
CA SER A 189 -7.95 -2.02 -16.28
C SER A 189 -6.58 -1.44 -16.63
N PHE A 190 -5.74 -2.20 -17.31
CA PHE A 190 -4.43 -1.74 -17.75
C PHE A 190 -4.53 -0.59 -18.76
N ALA A 191 -5.44 -0.68 -19.74
CA ALA A 191 -5.68 0.41 -20.69
C ALA A 191 -6.11 1.70 -19.98
N GLY A 192 -6.97 1.60 -18.96
CA GLY A 192 -7.39 2.73 -18.13
C GLY A 192 -6.21 3.37 -17.38
N MET A 193 -5.34 2.56 -16.76
CA MET A 193 -4.12 3.04 -16.09
C MET A 193 -3.20 3.80 -17.06
N VAL A 194 -2.98 3.24 -18.25
CA VAL A 194 -2.13 3.84 -19.29
C VAL A 194 -2.70 5.17 -19.77
N VAL A 195 -3.98 5.20 -20.15
CA VAL A 195 -4.63 6.41 -20.66
C VAL A 195 -4.71 7.48 -19.60
N GLY A 196 -5.12 7.14 -18.37
CA GLY A 196 -5.21 8.09 -17.27
C GLY A 196 -3.86 8.73 -16.96
N ARG A 197 -2.79 7.92 -16.91
CA ARG A 197 -1.42 8.43 -16.72
C ARG A 197 -0.98 9.36 -17.85
N LEU A 198 -1.20 8.98 -19.12
CA LEU A 198 -0.82 9.81 -20.26
C LEU A 198 -1.61 11.13 -20.31
N GLN A 199 -2.86 11.16 -19.85
CA GLN A 199 -3.64 12.38 -19.71
C GLN A 199 -3.11 13.27 -18.58
N MET A 200 -2.73 12.68 -17.44
CA MET A 200 -2.09 13.42 -16.34
C MET A 200 -0.77 14.05 -16.78
N LEU A 201 0.07 13.34 -17.53
CA LEU A 201 1.34 13.88 -18.04
C LEU A 201 1.17 15.07 -19.00
N ARG A 202 0.01 15.18 -19.66
CA ARG A 202 -0.31 16.33 -20.53
C ARG A 202 -0.91 17.51 -19.75
N SER A 203 -1.46 17.24 -18.58
CA SER A 203 -2.01 18.27 -17.71
C SER A 203 -0.84 18.94 -17.01
N SER A 204 -0.75 20.28 -17.06
CA SER A 204 0.35 21.00 -16.41
C SER A 204 0.41 20.63 -14.93
N PRO A 205 1.59 20.25 -14.39
CA PRO A 205 1.72 19.98 -12.97
C PRO A 205 1.34 21.25 -12.21
N SER A 206 0.35 21.15 -11.32
CA SER A 206 0.06 22.22 -10.37
C SER A 206 1.33 22.53 -9.58
N GLU A 207 1.71 23.81 -9.55
CA GLU A 207 2.93 24.29 -8.90
C GLU A 207 3.00 23.91 -7.40
N ASN A 208 4.23 23.63 -6.96
CA ASN A 208 4.71 23.36 -5.59
C ASN A 208 4.59 21.91 -5.07
N GLY A 209 5.47 21.03 -5.57
CA GLY A 209 5.79 19.78 -4.85
C GLY A 209 6.51 20.11 -3.54
N LYS A 210 5.95 19.67 -2.41
CA LYS A 210 6.63 19.75 -1.10
C LYS A 210 7.84 18.82 -1.10
N CYS A 211 8.88 19.19 -0.36
CA CYS A 211 9.99 18.29 -0.11
C CYS A 211 9.49 17.13 0.79
N THR A 212 9.66 15.91 0.31
CA THR A 212 9.20 14.68 0.95
C THR A 212 10.32 14.03 1.74
N VAL A 213 10.05 13.76 3.03
CA VAL A 213 10.97 13.12 3.97
C VAL A 213 10.51 11.71 4.29
N GLY A 214 11.37 10.72 4.08
CA GLY A 214 11.14 9.33 4.48
C GLY A 214 11.50 9.12 5.95
N ILE A 215 10.65 8.47 6.73
CA ILE A 215 10.86 8.25 8.17
C ILE A 215 10.68 6.76 8.51
N THR A 216 11.66 6.13 9.14
CA THR A 216 11.54 4.73 9.60
C THR A 216 10.95 4.63 11.00
N MET A 217 10.04 3.68 11.21
CA MET A 217 9.22 3.56 12.42
C MET A 217 9.06 2.11 12.87
N PHE A 218 8.93 1.90 14.18
CA PHE A 218 8.43 0.67 14.76
C PHE A 218 7.45 0.99 15.89
N GLY A 219 6.62 0.03 16.31
CA GLY A 219 5.61 0.25 17.37
C GLY A 219 6.20 0.78 18.68
N VAL A 220 7.46 0.48 18.96
CA VAL A 220 8.21 0.90 20.15
C VAL A 220 8.92 2.26 20.00
N THR A 221 8.92 2.84 18.80
CA THR A 221 9.48 4.18 18.49
C THR A 221 8.40 5.15 17.98
N THR A 222 7.13 4.73 17.97
CA THR A 222 6.00 5.52 17.44
C THR A 222 5.87 6.90 18.11
N SER A 223 6.14 7.02 19.41
CA SER A 223 6.09 8.32 20.10
C SER A 223 7.09 9.31 19.51
N CYS A 224 8.33 8.88 19.29
CA CYS A 224 9.37 9.68 18.62
C CYS A 224 8.94 10.06 17.19
N VAL A 225 8.53 9.06 16.40
CA VAL A 225 8.19 9.25 14.99
C VAL A 225 7.00 10.19 14.80
N ASN A 226 5.95 10.07 15.61
CA ASN A 226 4.80 10.95 15.53
C ASN A 226 5.17 12.40 15.83
N ALA A 227 6.00 12.64 16.84
CA ALA A 227 6.48 13.98 17.18
C ALA A 227 7.34 14.57 16.06
N VAL A 228 8.24 13.77 15.48
CA VAL A 228 9.05 14.17 14.32
C VAL A 228 8.15 14.49 13.11
N GLN A 229 7.17 13.64 12.82
CA GLN A 229 6.25 13.81 11.69
C GLN A 229 5.43 15.10 11.83
N GLU A 230 4.84 15.34 13.00
CA GLU A 230 4.08 16.55 13.28
C GLU A 230 4.95 17.79 13.10
N ARG A 231 6.18 17.77 13.64
CA ARG A 231 7.09 18.90 13.53
C ARG A 231 7.53 19.14 12.08
N LEU A 232 7.94 18.12 11.34
CA LEU A 232 8.28 18.27 9.91
C LEU A 232 7.12 18.80 9.07
N THR A 233 5.90 18.34 9.36
CA THR A 233 4.68 18.81 8.67
C THR A 233 4.45 20.30 8.94
N SER A 234 4.70 20.76 10.18
CA SER A 234 4.61 22.17 10.56
C SER A 234 5.66 23.06 9.88
N GLU A 235 6.82 22.48 9.54
CA GLU A 235 7.90 23.11 8.77
C GLU A 235 7.65 23.06 7.24
N GLY A 236 6.52 22.49 6.80
CA GLY A 236 6.08 22.48 5.41
C GLY A 236 6.55 21.29 4.58
N PHE A 237 7.18 20.28 5.19
CA PHE A 237 7.56 19.04 4.52
C PHE A 237 6.36 18.10 4.35
N GLU A 238 6.42 17.26 3.32
CA GLU A 238 5.61 16.05 3.22
C GLU A 238 6.38 14.90 3.88
N THR A 239 5.69 13.96 4.50
CA THR A 239 6.33 12.83 5.21
C THR A 239 5.77 11.50 4.76
N LEU A 240 6.64 10.53 4.52
CA LEU A 240 6.27 9.13 4.27
C LEU A 240 6.86 8.26 5.38
N VAL A 241 6.00 7.59 6.14
CA VAL A 241 6.41 6.73 7.26
C VAL A 241 6.48 5.28 6.82
N PHE A 242 7.61 4.63 7.09
CA PHE A 242 7.90 3.25 6.71
C PHE A 242 8.06 2.39 7.96
N HIS A 243 7.25 1.35 8.06
CA HIS A 243 7.40 0.36 9.13
C HIS A 243 8.67 -0.47 8.88
N ALA A 244 9.61 -0.47 9.82
CA ALA A 244 10.93 -1.08 9.71
C ALA A 244 10.88 -2.62 9.83
N THR A 245 10.27 -3.27 8.82
CA THR A 245 10.03 -4.73 8.76
C THR A 245 10.95 -5.43 7.76
N GLY A 246 12.05 -4.79 7.35
CA GLY A 246 12.93 -5.20 6.26
C GLY A 246 12.42 -4.72 4.91
N VAL A 247 11.13 -4.97 4.62
CA VAL A 247 10.47 -4.47 3.42
C VAL A 247 10.32 -2.95 3.45
N GLY A 248 10.02 -2.36 4.62
CA GLY A 248 9.83 -0.92 4.75
C GLY A 248 11.07 -0.10 4.43
N GLY A 249 12.24 -0.48 4.96
CA GLY A 249 13.51 0.17 4.61
C GLY A 249 13.83 0.09 3.11
N ARG A 250 13.62 -1.08 2.49
CA ARG A 250 13.79 -1.26 1.04
C ARG A 250 12.81 -0.42 0.22
N ALA A 251 11.56 -0.28 0.67
CA ALA A 251 10.57 0.55 0.00
C ALA A 251 10.95 2.03 0.06
N MET A 252 11.39 2.50 1.23
CA MET A 252 11.91 3.86 1.40
C MET A 252 13.09 4.13 0.46
N GLU A 253 14.07 3.24 0.43
CA GLU A 253 15.25 3.40 -0.43
C GLU A 253 14.91 3.34 -1.93
N SER A 254 13.93 2.50 -2.34
CA SER A 254 13.44 2.52 -3.73
C SER A 254 12.88 3.90 -4.11
N LEU A 255 12.10 4.52 -3.22
CA LEU A 255 11.54 5.85 -3.45
C LEU A 255 12.60 6.96 -3.42
N VAL A 256 13.67 6.81 -2.63
CA VAL A 256 14.87 7.67 -2.70
C VAL A 256 15.57 7.50 -4.05
N LYS A 257 15.75 6.25 -4.51
CA LYS A 257 16.38 5.96 -5.81
C LYS A 257 15.66 6.63 -6.97
N GLU A 258 14.33 6.63 -6.90
CA GLU A 258 13.42 7.20 -7.91
C GLU A 258 13.21 8.71 -7.75
N GLY A 259 13.70 9.30 -6.67
CA GLY A 259 13.65 10.75 -6.43
C GLY A 259 12.34 11.26 -5.83
N PHE A 260 11.45 10.36 -5.38
CA PHE A 260 10.22 10.73 -4.66
C PHE A 260 10.49 11.21 -3.24
N ILE A 261 11.60 10.78 -2.63
CA ILE A 261 12.05 11.21 -1.29
C ILE A 261 13.33 12.02 -1.44
N GLN A 262 13.35 13.23 -0.88
CA GLN A 262 14.48 14.17 -0.97
C GLN A 262 15.25 14.33 0.35
N GLY A 263 14.79 13.71 1.45
CA GLY A 263 15.50 13.62 2.71
C GLY A 263 15.05 12.41 3.53
N VAL A 264 15.91 11.91 4.42
CA VAL A 264 15.61 10.72 5.22
C VAL A 264 15.86 11.00 6.70
N MET A 265 14.89 10.61 7.54
CA MET A 265 15.01 10.48 8.98
C MET A 265 14.91 9.00 9.34
N ASP A 266 16.04 8.32 9.32
CA ASP A 266 16.16 6.90 9.62
C ASP A 266 16.22 6.68 11.14
N ILE A 267 15.10 6.92 11.82
CA ILE A 267 14.99 6.88 13.27
C ILE A 267 15.08 5.44 13.79
N THR A 268 14.48 4.50 13.06
CA THR A 268 14.32 3.10 13.47
C THR A 268 15.12 2.18 12.55
N THR A 269 16.34 1.86 12.95
CA THR A 269 17.28 1.02 12.18
C THR A 269 17.28 -0.46 12.61
N THR A 270 16.20 -0.92 13.26
CA THR A 270 16.06 -2.30 13.79
C THR A 270 16.26 -3.40 12.75
N GLU A 271 16.04 -3.13 11.47
CA GLU A 271 16.24 -4.09 10.39
C GLU A 271 17.70 -4.59 10.30
N VAL A 272 18.65 -3.80 10.80
CA VAL A 272 20.07 -4.18 10.92
C VAL A 272 20.28 -5.26 11.98
N ALA A 273 19.54 -5.20 13.10
CA ALA A 273 19.63 -6.23 14.14
C ALA A 273 19.16 -7.58 13.59
N ASP A 274 18.02 -7.59 12.88
CA ASP A 274 17.51 -8.78 12.19
C ASP A 274 18.48 -9.28 11.12
N HIS A 275 19.09 -8.40 10.33
CA HIS A 275 20.08 -8.80 9.32
C HIS A 275 21.29 -9.51 9.93
N VAL A 276 21.81 -8.98 11.03
CA VAL A 276 23.03 -9.50 11.67
C VAL A 276 22.77 -10.78 12.46
N VAL A 277 21.65 -10.85 13.18
CA VAL A 277 21.35 -11.98 14.09
C VAL A 277 20.55 -13.09 13.39
N GLY A 278 19.84 -12.77 12.30
CA GLY A 278 18.99 -13.72 11.56
C GLY A 278 17.51 -13.67 11.96
N GLY A 279 16.98 -12.47 12.15
CA GLY A 279 15.55 -12.22 12.39
C GLY A 279 14.72 -12.24 11.10
N VAL A 280 13.39 -12.20 11.25
CA VAL A 280 12.42 -12.35 10.15
C VAL A 280 12.10 -11.03 9.43
N MET A 281 12.53 -9.89 9.98
CA MET A 281 12.32 -8.53 9.46
C MET A 281 13.65 -7.87 9.03
N ALA A 282 14.57 -8.68 8.50
CA ALA A 282 15.91 -8.24 8.12
C ALA A 282 15.92 -7.30 6.90
N CYS A 283 16.81 -6.30 6.97
CA CYS A 283 17.28 -5.63 5.75
C CYS A 283 18.23 -6.55 4.97
N ASP A 284 18.58 -6.15 3.76
CA ASP A 284 19.69 -6.76 3.04
C ASP A 284 21.01 -6.03 3.34
N SER A 285 22.11 -6.54 2.78
CA SER A 285 23.44 -5.96 2.97
C SER A 285 23.61 -4.61 2.26
N SER A 286 22.64 -4.17 1.44
CA SER A 286 22.67 -2.89 0.73
C SER A 286 22.03 -1.74 1.51
N ARG A 287 21.47 -2.00 2.70
CA ARG A 287 20.86 -0.97 3.54
C ARG A 287 21.78 0.25 3.71
N PHE A 288 21.18 1.42 3.55
CA PHE A 288 21.74 2.77 3.51
C PHE A 288 22.46 3.16 2.22
N ASP A 289 22.84 2.22 1.34
CA ASP A 289 23.67 2.52 0.16
C ASP A 289 22.98 3.52 -0.77
N ILE A 290 21.69 3.33 -1.06
CA ILE A 290 20.96 4.20 -1.99
C ILE A 290 20.87 5.64 -1.47
N THR A 291 20.58 5.82 -0.18
CA THR A 291 20.49 7.13 0.45
C THR A 291 21.83 7.87 0.39
N ILE A 292 22.92 7.13 0.63
CA ILE A 292 24.29 7.64 0.53
C ILE A 292 24.65 7.99 -0.92
N GLU A 293 24.38 7.09 -1.87
CA GLU A 293 24.67 7.27 -3.29
C GLU A 293 23.94 8.47 -3.90
N LYS A 294 22.68 8.69 -3.49
CA LYS A 294 21.89 9.85 -3.93
C LYS A 294 22.32 11.16 -3.28
N GLY A 295 23.08 11.09 -2.19
CA GLY A 295 23.61 12.23 -1.48
C GLY A 295 22.56 13.16 -0.87
N ILE A 296 21.38 12.62 -0.53
CA ILE A 296 20.31 13.39 0.12
C ILE A 296 20.62 13.58 1.62
N PRO A 297 20.05 14.61 2.28
CA PRO A 297 20.19 14.80 3.73
C PRO A 297 19.69 13.58 4.51
N LEU A 298 20.55 13.06 5.40
CA LEU A 298 20.26 11.89 6.23
C LEU A 298 20.45 12.22 7.71
N VAL A 299 19.38 12.09 8.50
CA VAL A 299 19.47 11.97 9.96
C VAL A 299 19.22 10.51 10.32
N LEU A 300 20.16 9.87 11.00
CA LEU A 300 20.07 8.47 11.43
C LEU A 300 20.05 8.39 12.95
N SER A 301 19.25 7.48 13.49
CA SER A 301 19.27 7.11 14.91
C SER A 301 19.34 5.59 15.07
N VAL A 302 19.13 5.09 16.29
CA VAL A 302 19.35 3.70 16.69
C VAL A 302 18.08 3.03 17.20
N GLY A 303 16.92 3.54 16.80
CA GLY A 303 15.63 3.09 17.30
C GLY A 303 15.39 1.60 17.09
N ALA A 304 14.91 0.96 18.15
CA ALA A 304 14.61 -0.46 18.21
C ALA A 304 15.80 -1.42 17.92
N LEU A 305 17.06 -0.95 17.92
CA LEU A 305 18.22 -1.86 17.82
C LEU A 305 18.40 -2.79 19.04
N ASP A 306 17.57 -2.62 20.07
CA ASP A 306 17.49 -3.52 21.23
C ASP A 306 16.76 -4.83 20.94
N MET A 307 16.16 -5.03 19.77
CA MET A 307 15.37 -6.23 19.47
C MET A 307 15.68 -6.88 18.12
N VAL A 308 15.53 -8.21 18.10
CA VAL A 308 15.51 -9.03 16.89
C VAL A 308 14.15 -9.70 16.78
N ASN A 309 13.54 -9.63 15.60
CA ASN A 309 12.17 -10.06 15.40
C ASN A 309 12.10 -11.52 14.95
N PHE A 310 11.19 -12.27 15.56
CA PHE A 310 10.84 -13.63 15.16
C PHE A 310 9.33 -13.79 15.09
N GLY A 311 8.88 -14.93 14.55
CA GLY A 311 7.47 -15.30 14.55
C GLY A 311 6.94 -15.64 15.95
N GLY A 312 5.89 -16.46 16.00
CA GLY A 312 5.40 -17.01 17.27
C GLY A 312 6.54 -17.70 18.04
N LYS A 313 6.45 -17.73 19.38
CA LYS A 313 7.53 -18.19 20.26
C LYS A 313 8.11 -19.56 19.87
N ASP A 314 7.26 -20.46 19.37
CA ASP A 314 7.65 -21.82 18.96
C ASP A 314 8.46 -21.87 17.67
N THR A 315 8.49 -20.77 16.90
CA THR A 315 9.29 -20.62 15.67
C THR A 315 10.71 -20.14 15.95
N ILE A 316 11.03 -19.73 17.19
CA ILE A 316 12.34 -19.23 17.58
C ILE A 316 13.37 -20.37 17.51
N PRO A 317 14.49 -20.21 16.77
CA PRO A 317 15.56 -21.21 16.72
C PRO A 317 16.05 -21.63 18.12
N SER A 318 16.35 -22.91 18.29
CA SER A 318 16.68 -23.50 19.61
C SER A 318 17.82 -22.81 20.35
N HIS A 319 18.83 -22.30 19.62
CA HIS A 319 19.97 -21.59 20.19
C HIS A 319 19.62 -20.20 20.75
N PHE A 320 18.45 -19.65 20.43
CA PHE A 320 17.96 -18.39 20.98
C PHE A 320 16.93 -18.56 22.11
N GLN A 321 16.46 -19.79 22.39
CA GLN A 321 15.38 -20.01 23.37
C GLN A 321 15.72 -19.63 24.81
N THR A 322 17.01 -19.57 25.16
CA THR A 322 17.49 -19.14 26.48
C THR A 322 17.70 -17.64 26.61
N ARG A 323 17.51 -16.87 25.52
CA ARG A 323 17.65 -15.42 25.52
C ARG A 323 16.46 -14.75 26.20
N ASN A 324 16.61 -13.47 26.50
CA ASN A 324 15.50 -12.65 26.99
C ASN A 324 14.49 -12.42 25.85
N ILE A 325 13.39 -13.18 25.88
CA ILE A 325 12.32 -13.18 24.88
C ILE A 325 11.12 -12.41 25.43
N HIS A 326 10.66 -11.42 24.67
CA HIS A 326 9.39 -10.74 24.89
C HIS A 326 8.37 -11.19 23.86
N VAL A 327 7.29 -11.83 24.29
CA VAL A 327 6.18 -12.23 23.41
C VAL A 327 5.29 -11.02 23.20
N HIS A 328 5.37 -10.40 22.02
CA HIS A 328 4.55 -9.24 21.69
C HIS A 328 3.10 -9.64 21.40
N ASN A 329 2.92 -10.72 20.63
CA ASN A 329 1.64 -11.38 20.38
C ASN A 329 1.86 -12.84 19.95
N GLU A 330 0.80 -13.59 19.64
CA GLU A 330 0.89 -15.00 19.23
C GLU A 330 1.76 -15.24 17.98
N GLN A 331 1.86 -14.23 17.11
CA GLN A 331 2.57 -14.32 15.83
C GLN A 331 3.96 -13.65 15.85
N VAL A 332 4.29 -12.87 16.88
CA VAL A 332 5.53 -12.08 16.94
C VAL A 332 6.15 -12.14 18.32
N SER A 333 7.42 -12.56 18.34
CA SER A 333 8.28 -12.55 19.52
C SER A 333 9.53 -11.73 19.24
N LEU A 334 9.98 -11.00 20.25
CA LEU A 334 11.16 -10.15 20.19
C LEU A 334 12.26 -10.75 21.08
N ILE A 335 13.50 -10.72 20.62
CA ILE A 335 14.66 -11.17 21.39
C ILE A 335 15.54 -9.97 21.70
N ARG A 336 15.86 -9.76 22.98
CA ARG A 336 16.74 -8.66 23.41
C ARG A 336 18.15 -8.87 22.86
N THR A 337 18.68 -7.89 22.13
CA THR A 337 20.06 -7.86 21.64
C THR A 337 21.06 -7.67 22.78
N THR A 338 22.23 -8.29 22.65
CA THR A 338 23.35 -8.20 23.61
C THR A 338 24.30 -7.04 23.29
N ALA A 339 25.15 -6.66 24.25
CA ALA A 339 26.20 -5.67 24.03
C ALA A 339 27.16 -6.03 22.87
N GLU A 340 27.49 -7.31 22.68
CA GLU A 340 28.37 -7.75 21.58
C GLU A 340 27.69 -7.66 20.21
N GLU A 341 26.41 -8.05 20.12
CA GLU A 341 25.62 -7.88 18.89
C GLU A 341 25.48 -6.39 18.54
N ASN A 342 25.25 -5.52 19.53
CA ASN A 342 25.19 -4.07 19.34
C ASN A 342 26.48 -3.46 18.77
N LYS A 343 27.66 -3.97 19.16
CA LYS A 343 28.93 -3.56 18.53
C LYS A 343 29.02 -3.99 17.07
N ILE A 344 28.40 -5.11 16.69
CA ILE A 344 28.35 -5.56 15.29
C ILE A 344 27.39 -4.67 14.49
N PHE A 345 26.25 -4.27 15.07
CA PHE A 345 25.33 -3.31 14.42
C PHE A 345 26.01 -1.97 14.19
N ALA A 346 26.75 -1.48 15.20
CA ALA A 346 27.53 -0.26 15.09
C ALA A 346 28.54 -0.31 13.92
N ARG A 347 29.26 -1.44 13.77
CA ARG A 347 30.18 -1.65 12.64
C ARG A 347 29.46 -1.64 11.30
N PHE A 348 28.35 -2.36 11.17
CA PHE A 348 27.55 -2.37 9.94
C PHE A 348 27.13 -0.96 9.53
N ILE A 349 26.59 -0.17 10.46
CA ILE A 349 26.16 1.21 10.21
C ILE A 349 27.36 2.11 9.89
N ALA A 350 28.43 2.05 10.68
CA ALA A 350 29.62 2.87 10.49
C ALA A 350 30.31 2.61 9.15
N ASP A 351 30.43 1.34 8.73
CA ASP A 351 31.03 0.95 7.45
C ASP A 351 30.29 1.53 6.25
N LYS A 352 28.96 1.74 6.38
CA LYS A 352 28.13 2.41 5.39
C LYS A 352 28.34 3.91 5.45
N LEU A 353 28.10 4.53 6.61
CA LEU A 353 28.15 5.99 6.76
C LEU A 353 29.53 6.60 6.48
N ASN A 354 30.62 5.85 6.72
CA ASN A 354 31.99 6.29 6.42
C ASN A 354 32.24 6.45 4.92
N LYS A 355 31.43 5.81 4.06
CA LYS A 355 31.48 5.98 2.59
C LYS A 355 30.67 7.19 2.12
N SER A 356 29.87 7.80 2.99
CA SER A 356 29.05 8.94 2.62
C SER A 356 29.87 10.18 2.33
N THR A 357 29.53 10.83 1.21
CA THR A 357 30.00 12.15 0.81
C THR A 357 28.92 13.22 1.03
N SER A 358 27.74 12.85 1.52
CA SER A 358 26.64 13.77 1.81
C SER A 358 26.55 14.13 3.29
N LYS A 359 25.72 15.13 3.59
CA LYS A 359 25.48 15.59 4.94
C LYS A 359 24.70 14.54 5.73
N VAL A 360 25.33 14.04 6.79
CA VAL A 360 24.78 13.04 7.71
C VAL A 360 24.83 13.58 9.13
N ARG A 361 23.74 13.39 9.88
CA ARG A 361 23.73 13.56 11.34
C ARG A 361 23.32 12.22 11.96
N VAL A 362 24.12 11.74 12.90
CA VAL A 362 23.77 10.57 13.71
C VAL A 362 23.38 11.06 15.09
N CYS A 363 22.13 10.87 15.47
CA CYS A 363 21.58 11.32 16.75
C CYS A 363 21.38 10.11 17.66
N LEU A 364 22.08 10.09 18.80
CA LEU A 364 22.13 8.95 19.72
C LEU A 364 21.44 9.28 21.06
N PRO A 365 20.36 8.55 21.45
CA PRO A 365 19.67 8.73 22.72
C PRO A 365 20.33 7.92 23.83
N GLU A 366 20.93 8.58 24.83
CA GLU A 366 21.68 7.92 25.90
C GLU A 366 20.84 7.08 26.86
N LYS A 367 19.55 7.40 27.03
CA LYS A 367 18.71 6.76 28.07
C LYS A 367 17.96 5.52 27.59
N GLY A 368 18.02 5.21 26.29
CA GLY A 368 17.41 4.02 25.72
C GLY A 368 16.85 4.21 24.31
N VAL A 369 16.73 3.08 23.60
CA VAL A 369 16.47 3.06 22.15
C VAL A 369 15.08 2.57 21.76
N SER A 370 14.22 2.22 22.72
CA SER A 370 12.85 1.76 22.44
C SER A 370 11.95 1.86 23.67
N ALA A 371 10.63 1.80 23.49
CA ALA A 371 9.68 1.72 24.61
C ALA A 371 9.90 0.49 25.53
N LEU A 372 10.63 -0.55 25.09
CA LEU A 372 11.01 -1.71 25.90
C LEU A 372 12.38 -1.55 26.56
N ASP A 373 13.24 -0.68 26.03
CA ASP A 373 14.55 -0.30 26.57
C ASP A 373 14.46 1.01 27.36
N ALA A 374 13.69 0.99 28.44
CA ALA A 374 13.55 2.12 29.36
C ALA A 374 13.52 1.62 30.82
N PRO A 375 13.84 2.45 31.82
CA PRO A 375 13.88 2.02 33.22
C PRO A 375 12.62 1.24 33.65
N GLY A 376 12.83 0.02 34.15
CA GLY A 376 11.75 -0.89 34.59
C GLY A 376 11.01 -1.62 33.46
N LYS A 377 11.47 -1.53 32.21
CA LYS A 377 10.92 -2.26 31.07
C LYS A 377 11.71 -3.53 30.74
N PRO A 378 11.11 -4.51 30.02
CA PRO A 378 11.69 -5.85 29.85
C PRO A 378 13.06 -5.88 29.17
N PHE A 379 13.35 -4.92 28.31
CA PHE A 379 14.59 -4.83 27.51
C PHE A 379 15.52 -3.73 28.02
N CYS A 380 15.26 -3.13 29.18
CA CYS A 380 16.15 -2.14 29.78
C CYS A 380 17.55 -2.72 30.01
N ASP A 381 18.52 -2.27 29.23
CA ASP A 381 19.91 -2.70 29.36
C ASP A 381 20.87 -1.54 29.02
N PRO A 382 21.26 -0.74 30.04
CA PRO A 382 22.19 0.36 29.87
C PRO A 382 23.58 -0.08 29.38
N GLU A 383 23.99 -1.33 29.62
CA GLU A 383 25.26 -1.85 29.14
C GLU A 383 25.22 -2.04 27.62
N ALA A 384 24.16 -2.67 27.10
CA ALA A 384 23.97 -2.84 25.66
C ALA A 384 23.83 -1.49 24.93
N THR A 385 23.04 -0.55 25.49
CA THR A 385 22.86 0.79 24.93
C THR A 385 24.17 1.59 24.95
N GLY A 386 24.91 1.54 26.06
CA GLY A 386 26.24 2.14 26.15
C GLY A 386 27.24 1.54 25.15
N ALA A 387 27.22 0.21 24.97
CA ALA A 387 28.09 -0.46 23.99
C ALA A 387 27.79 -0.02 22.55
N LEU A 388 26.51 0.13 22.19
CA LEU A 388 26.09 0.62 20.87
C LEU A 388 26.59 2.05 20.61
N ILE A 389 26.29 2.96 21.53
CA ILE A 389 26.58 4.40 21.40
C ILE A 389 28.08 4.64 21.34
N ASN A 390 28.84 4.06 22.27
CA ASN A 390 30.29 4.23 22.33
C ASN A 390 30.98 3.66 21.08
N GLU A 391 30.52 2.53 20.58
CA GLU A 391 31.11 1.92 19.39
C GLU A 391 30.78 2.73 18.12
N LEU A 392 29.56 3.26 17.97
CA LEU A 392 29.20 4.18 16.88
C LEU A 392 30.05 5.46 16.91
N GLN A 393 30.21 6.08 18.08
CA GLN A 393 31.01 7.28 18.27
C GLN A 393 32.49 7.04 17.90
N LYS A 394 33.02 5.85 18.20
CA LYS A 394 34.40 5.47 17.89
C LYS A 394 34.61 5.16 16.40
N LEU A 395 33.65 4.49 15.75
CA LEU A 395 33.82 3.96 14.39
C LEU A 395 33.44 4.95 13.29
N ILE A 396 32.50 5.86 13.55
CA ILE A 396 32.09 6.86 12.56
C ILE A 396 33.14 7.98 12.52
N GLN A 397 33.76 8.16 11.36
CA GLN A 397 34.76 9.20 11.14
C GLN A 397 34.08 10.55 11.00
N THR A 398 34.18 11.46 11.96
CA THR A 398 33.49 12.76 11.87
C THR A 398 34.22 13.76 10.98
N ASN A 399 33.45 14.60 10.28
CA ASN A 399 33.91 15.74 9.48
C ASN A 399 32.78 16.78 9.37
N GLU A 400 32.98 17.88 8.64
CA GLU A 400 31.96 18.96 8.53
C GLU A 400 30.58 18.45 8.08
N ASP A 401 30.54 17.46 7.18
CA ASP A 401 29.30 16.91 6.65
C ASP A 401 28.74 15.75 7.47
N ARG A 402 29.58 14.99 8.20
CA ARG A 402 29.19 13.82 9.01
C ARG A 402 29.49 14.04 10.49
N GLN A 403 28.43 14.19 11.29
CA GLN A 403 28.53 14.44 12.73
C GLN A 403 27.78 13.36 13.52
N VAL A 404 28.29 13.05 14.72
CA VAL A 404 27.64 12.17 15.69
C VAL A 404 27.34 12.97 16.94
N ASN A 405 26.05 13.10 17.25
CA ASN A 405 25.53 13.91 18.33
C ASN A 405 24.88 13.00 19.39
N MET A 406 25.30 13.17 20.63
CA MET A 406 24.73 12.45 21.78
C MET A 406 23.74 13.34 22.52
N TYR A 407 22.63 12.75 22.94
CA TYR A 407 21.57 13.47 23.63
C TYR A 407 21.18 12.76 24.93
N PRO A 408 21.06 13.47 26.06
CA PRO A 408 20.75 12.91 27.38
C PRO A 408 19.26 12.59 27.53
N HIS A 409 18.69 11.96 26.52
CA HIS A 409 17.27 11.69 26.34
C HIS A 409 17.06 10.21 25.98
N HIS A 410 15.87 9.72 26.26
CA HIS A 410 15.38 8.46 25.73
C HIS A 410 14.83 8.72 24.32
N ILE A 411 14.87 7.74 23.41
CA ILE A 411 14.44 7.96 22.01
C ILE A 411 13.03 8.53 21.88
N ASN A 412 12.13 8.14 22.78
CA ASN A 412 10.72 8.57 22.80
C ASN A 412 10.46 9.85 23.62
N ASP A 413 11.50 10.50 24.15
CA ASP A 413 11.35 11.80 24.80
C ASP A 413 11.09 12.88 23.72
N PRO A 414 10.13 13.80 23.93
CA PRO A 414 9.84 14.88 22.98
C PRO A 414 11.06 15.73 22.60
N GLU A 415 11.98 15.95 23.55
CA GLU A 415 13.21 16.70 23.34
C GLU A 415 14.15 15.99 22.36
N PHE A 416 14.13 14.65 22.31
CA PHE A 416 14.91 13.90 21.33
C PHE A 416 14.31 14.01 19.93
N ALA A 417 12.98 13.95 19.80
CA ALA A 417 12.29 14.19 18.54
C ALA A 417 12.59 15.59 17.99
N GLU A 418 12.58 16.61 18.85
CA GLU A 418 12.96 17.97 18.48
C GLU A 418 14.43 18.04 18.01
N ALA A 419 15.34 17.40 18.73
CA ALA A 419 16.76 17.35 18.37
C ALA A 419 17.00 16.67 17.00
N LEU A 420 16.24 15.62 16.68
CA LEU A 420 16.28 14.96 15.39
C LEU A 420 15.86 15.91 14.25
N VAL A 421 14.75 16.65 14.43
CA VAL A 421 14.28 17.60 13.41
C VAL A 421 15.23 18.79 13.29
N ALA A 422 15.71 19.35 14.40
CA ALA A 422 16.71 20.40 14.36
C ALA A 422 17.96 19.97 13.58
N SER A 423 18.46 18.76 13.83
CA SER A 423 19.58 18.17 13.10
C SER A 423 19.28 18.01 11.61
N PHE A 424 18.04 17.65 11.24
CA PHE A 424 17.62 17.56 9.84
C PHE A 424 17.59 18.93 9.16
N LEU A 425 17.00 19.94 9.79
CA LEU A 425 16.90 21.30 9.26
C LEU A 425 18.27 21.98 9.08
N GLU A 426 19.26 21.64 9.91
CA GLU A 426 20.65 22.12 9.77
C GLU A 426 21.31 21.63 8.46
N ILE A 427 21.05 20.38 8.08
CA ILE A 427 21.67 19.77 6.91
C ILE A 427 20.80 19.87 5.66
N CYS A 428 19.51 20.15 5.81
CA CYS A 428 18.58 20.31 4.71
C CYS A 428 18.78 21.68 4.04
N PRO A 429 19.09 21.72 2.72
CA PRO A 429 19.15 22.96 1.96
C PRO A 429 17.89 23.82 2.11
N LYS A 430 18.06 25.07 2.54
CA LYS A 430 16.97 26.08 2.64
C LYS A 430 16.23 26.30 1.31
N THR A 431 16.80 25.87 0.20
CA THR A 431 16.26 25.98 -1.16
C THR A 431 15.22 24.90 -1.50
N TYR A 432 14.99 23.89 -0.65
CA TYR A 432 13.96 22.87 -0.90
C TYR A 432 12.52 23.39 -0.90
N SER A 433 12.29 24.63 -0.45
CA SER A 433 11.04 25.36 -0.71
C SER A 433 10.80 25.67 -2.20
N GLN A 434 11.74 25.39 -3.12
CA GLN A 434 11.65 25.65 -4.56
C GLN A 434 12.40 24.62 -5.45
N VAL A 435 12.46 23.34 -5.09
CA VAL A 435 13.09 22.35 -5.99
C VAL A 435 12.06 21.82 -6.99
N LYS A 436 12.13 22.33 -8.23
CA LYS A 436 11.44 21.74 -9.38
C LYS A 436 11.97 20.33 -9.65
N PRO A 437 11.10 19.33 -9.91
CA PRO A 437 11.51 18.11 -10.60
C PRO A 437 12.14 18.49 -11.95
N SER A 438 13.23 17.81 -12.30
CA SER A 438 14.00 18.07 -13.53
C SER A 438 13.10 18.14 -14.77
N GLU A 439 13.06 19.31 -15.41
CA GLU A 439 12.43 19.52 -16.72
C GLU A 439 13.30 18.88 -17.82
N THR A 440 12.83 17.79 -18.43
CA THR A 440 13.09 17.55 -19.85
C THR A 440 12.00 18.26 -20.67
N ALA A 441 12.46 19.20 -21.50
CA ALA A 441 11.75 19.89 -22.58
C ALA A 441 10.59 20.85 -22.20
N SER A 442 10.94 22.13 -21.99
CA SER A 442 9.99 23.26 -22.01
C SER A 442 10.14 24.06 -23.31
N THR A 443 9.01 24.30 -24.01
CA THR A 443 8.88 25.29 -25.09
C THR A 443 7.75 26.28 -24.76
N LYS A 444 8.03 27.56 -25.04
CA LYS A 444 7.32 28.77 -24.62
C LYS A 444 5.82 28.83 -24.98
N PRO A 445 4.97 29.48 -24.14
CA PRO A 445 3.54 29.66 -24.40
C PRO A 445 3.27 30.90 -25.27
N SER A 446 2.28 30.79 -26.16
CA SER A 446 1.64 31.92 -26.85
C SER A 446 0.24 32.15 -26.26
N THR A 447 -0.05 33.41 -25.98
CA THR A 447 -1.30 33.95 -25.42
C THR A 447 -2.49 33.76 -26.36
N GLY A 448 -3.60 33.23 -25.83
CA GLY A 448 -4.92 33.21 -26.48
C GLY A 448 -6.01 33.30 -25.42
N GLU A 449 -6.87 34.28 -25.56
CA GLU A 449 -7.94 34.69 -24.65
C GLU A 449 -9.05 33.63 -24.55
N HIS A 450 -9.58 33.40 -23.34
CA HIS A 450 -10.74 32.57 -23.07
C HIS A 450 -12.00 33.44 -22.97
N ASP A 451 -13.02 33.05 -23.73
CA ASP A 451 -14.37 33.60 -23.77
C ASP A 451 -15.29 32.80 -22.81
N ASP A 452 -16.08 33.51 -22.01
CA ASP A 452 -16.92 32.99 -20.94
C ASP A 452 -18.25 32.44 -21.47
N GLY A 453 -18.47 31.13 -21.30
CA GLY A 453 -19.71 30.45 -21.68
C GLY A 453 -20.50 29.93 -20.48
N HIS A 454 -21.47 30.73 -20.03
CA HIS A 454 -22.51 30.34 -19.06
C HIS A 454 -23.29 29.09 -19.48
N ILE A 455 -23.40 28.09 -18.59
CA ILE A 455 -24.39 27.00 -18.71
C ILE A 455 -25.26 26.97 -17.44
N SER A 456 -26.56 27.11 -17.66
CA SER A 456 -27.64 27.21 -16.69
C SER A 456 -27.95 25.90 -15.98
N LYS A 457 -28.04 25.96 -14.65
CA LYS A 457 -28.57 24.93 -13.75
C LYS A 457 -30.05 24.66 -14.02
N THR A 458 -30.43 23.40 -14.18
CA THR A 458 -31.81 22.92 -13.91
C THR A 458 -31.74 21.66 -13.04
N GLY A 459 -31.83 21.86 -11.72
CA GLY A 459 -31.92 20.78 -10.75
C GLY A 459 -33.39 20.49 -10.43
N LEU A 460 -33.85 19.29 -10.79
CA LEU A 460 -35.07 18.70 -10.26
C LEU A 460 -34.80 18.24 -8.82
N ARG A 461 -35.47 18.86 -7.84
CA ARG A 461 -35.46 18.41 -6.44
C ARG A 461 -36.36 17.17 -6.29
N PRO A 462 -35.92 16.07 -5.68
CA PRO A 462 -36.81 14.98 -5.30
C PRO A 462 -37.70 15.40 -4.12
N GLU A 463 -38.98 15.01 -4.16
CA GLU A 463 -40.00 15.28 -3.15
C GLU A 463 -39.58 14.81 -1.75
N ARG A 464 -39.72 15.69 -0.75
CA ARG A 464 -39.46 15.38 0.67
C ARG A 464 -40.56 14.45 1.21
N ILE A 465 -40.20 13.26 1.68
CA ILE A 465 -41.08 12.40 2.47
C ILE A 465 -41.42 13.13 3.78
N PRO A 466 -42.70 13.37 4.13
CA PRO A 466 -43.08 14.19 5.27
C PRO A 466 -43.26 13.29 6.50
N TYR A 467 -42.26 13.20 7.36
CA TYR A 467 -42.46 12.72 8.73
C TYR A 467 -41.88 13.74 9.70
N SER A 468 -42.71 14.21 10.64
CA SER A 468 -42.29 15.09 11.72
C SER A 468 -42.01 14.24 12.96
N PRO A 469 -40.92 14.48 13.71
CA PRO A 469 -40.67 13.77 14.97
C PRO A 469 -41.78 13.92 16.03
N THR A 470 -42.76 14.81 15.81
CA THR A 470 -43.98 14.96 16.62
C THR A 470 -45.01 13.84 16.41
N ASP A 471 -44.83 12.98 15.41
CA ASP A 471 -45.83 11.98 15.00
C ASP A 471 -45.76 10.67 15.82
N PHE A 472 -44.92 10.61 16.86
CA PHE A 472 -44.68 9.42 17.69
C PHE A 472 -45.05 9.64 19.17
N PRO A 473 -46.34 9.53 19.55
CA PRO A 473 -46.80 9.82 20.92
C PRO A 473 -46.24 8.87 22.00
N ASN A 474 -45.69 7.72 21.59
CA ASN A 474 -45.14 6.70 22.49
C ASN A 474 -43.60 6.71 22.56
N ALA A 475 -42.92 7.60 21.83
CA ALA A 475 -41.47 7.68 21.87
C ALA A 475 -41.00 8.41 23.13
N LYS A 476 -39.87 7.97 23.71
CA LYS A 476 -39.30 8.64 24.88
C LYS A 476 -38.90 10.08 24.50
N PRO A 477 -39.22 11.10 25.33
CA PRO A 477 -38.87 12.48 25.03
C PRO A 477 -37.37 12.67 24.74
N GLU A 478 -36.50 12.01 25.51
CA GLU A 478 -35.04 12.05 25.33
C GLU A 478 -34.60 11.47 23.98
N THR A 479 -35.22 10.37 23.53
CA THR A 479 -34.95 9.78 22.21
C THR A 479 -35.37 10.74 21.10
N LEU A 480 -36.56 11.35 21.22
CA LEU A 480 -37.05 12.32 20.24
C LEU A 480 -36.14 13.54 20.12
N GLU A 481 -35.69 14.10 21.24
CA GLU A 481 -34.74 15.21 21.28
C GLU A 481 -33.40 14.85 20.64
N ARG A 482 -32.86 13.67 20.97
CA ARG A 482 -31.62 13.14 20.37
C ARG A 482 -31.76 12.96 18.86
N THR A 483 -32.86 12.36 18.41
CA THR A 483 -33.15 12.17 16.97
C THR A 483 -33.30 13.51 16.25
N GLN A 484 -34.01 14.48 16.83
CA GLN A 484 -34.14 15.82 16.26
C GLN A 484 -32.78 16.50 16.09
N THR A 485 -31.92 16.40 17.10
CA THR A 485 -30.56 16.96 17.07
C THR A 485 -29.71 16.34 15.96
N ILE A 486 -29.72 15.00 15.85
CA ILE A 486 -28.97 14.28 14.81
C ILE A 486 -29.50 14.65 13.41
N LEU A 487 -30.82 14.62 13.21
CA LEU A 487 -31.43 14.95 11.92
C LEU A 487 -31.21 16.42 11.54
N GLY A 488 -31.20 17.34 12.51
CA GLY A 488 -30.84 18.74 12.30
C GLY A 488 -29.43 18.87 11.73
N ARG A 489 -28.44 18.26 12.39
CA ARG A 489 -27.05 18.25 11.92
C ARG A 489 -26.89 17.70 10.49
N LEU A 490 -27.56 16.59 10.19
CA LEU A 490 -27.51 15.97 8.87
C LEU A 490 -28.19 16.84 7.80
N ARG A 491 -29.31 17.50 8.13
CA ARG A 491 -29.99 18.44 7.22
C ARG A 491 -29.13 19.67 6.96
N ASP A 492 -28.46 20.20 7.98
CA ASP A 492 -27.54 21.33 7.83
C ASP A 492 -26.37 21.01 6.89
N GLN A 493 -25.84 19.78 6.94
CA GLN A 493 -24.81 19.32 5.99
C GLN A 493 -25.34 19.27 4.56
N ILE A 494 -26.54 18.71 4.35
CA ILE A 494 -27.19 18.67 3.04
C ILE A 494 -27.41 20.08 2.49
N GLU A 495 -27.88 21.01 3.32
CA GLU A 495 -28.10 22.41 2.91
C GLU A 495 -26.80 23.14 2.52
N ARG A 496 -25.67 22.72 3.09
CA ARG A 496 -24.32 23.21 2.76
C ARG A 496 -23.65 22.47 1.61
N GLU A 497 -24.36 21.55 0.95
CA GLU A 497 -23.83 20.69 -0.12
C GLU A 497 -22.65 19.82 0.35
N ILE A 498 -22.58 19.50 1.64
CA ILE A 498 -21.59 18.59 2.22
C ILE A 498 -22.17 17.16 2.22
N PRO A 499 -21.46 16.16 1.67
CA PRO A 499 -21.95 14.78 1.67
C PRO A 499 -22.01 14.22 3.09
N ILE A 500 -23.08 13.47 3.40
CA ILE A 500 -23.17 12.68 4.62
C ILE A 500 -22.43 11.37 4.41
N ILE A 501 -21.47 11.07 5.27
CA ILE A 501 -20.67 9.85 5.24
C ILE A 501 -21.14 8.89 6.34
N GLY A 502 -21.62 7.72 5.92
CA GLY A 502 -21.97 6.62 6.82
C GLY A 502 -21.03 5.42 6.65
N GLY A 503 -20.58 4.83 7.76
CA GLY A 503 -19.62 3.71 7.77
C GLY A 503 -20.16 2.48 8.45
N GLY A 504 -19.67 1.32 8.03
CA GLY A 504 -20.06 0.02 8.58
C GLY A 504 -18.97 -0.55 9.49
N ALA A 505 -19.14 -0.48 10.80
CA ALA A 505 -18.17 -1.00 11.76
C ALA A 505 -18.46 -2.46 12.13
N GLY A 506 -17.43 -3.32 12.03
CA GLY A 506 -17.52 -4.74 12.42
C GLY A 506 -17.00 -5.07 13.82
N THR A 507 -16.28 -4.13 14.44
CA THR A 507 -15.68 -4.24 15.79
C THR A 507 -15.56 -2.85 16.42
N GLY A 508 -15.31 -2.78 17.74
CA GLY A 508 -15.06 -1.51 18.43
C GLY A 508 -13.89 -0.70 17.86
N ILE A 509 -12.80 -1.36 17.42
CA ILE A 509 -11.65 -0.67 16.83
C ILE A 509 -11.99 -0.03 15.48
N SER A 510 -12.80 -0.70 14.63
CA SER A 510 -13.29 -0.13 13.38
C SER A 510 -14.12 1.12 13.65
N ALA A 511 -15.06 1.05 14.60
CA ALA A 511 -15.91 2.18 14.97
C ALA A 511 -15.12 3.37 15.54
N LYS A 512 -14.09 3.10 16.35
CA LYS A 512 -13.21 4.12 16.92
C LYS A 512 -12.45 4.90 15.84
N PHE A 513 -11.95 4.20 14.82
CA PHE A 513 -11.25 4.85 13.71
C PHE A 513 -12.20 5.56 12.74
N GLU A 514 -13.40 5.00 12.53
CA GLU A 514 -14.45 5.69 11.77
C GLU A 514 -14.83 7.02 12.44
N GLU A 515 -15.02 7.05 13.76
CA GLU A 515 -15.27 8.30 14.50
C GLU A 515 -14.09 9.27 14.41
N ALA A 516 -12.85 8.80 14.60
CA ALA A 516 -11.67 9.64 14.47
C ALA A 516 -11.49 10.23 13.07
N GLY A 517 -11.98 9.53 12.04
CA GLY A 517 -12.00 9.98 10.65
C GLY A 517 -13.07 11.02 10.33
N GLY A 518 -13.90 11.43 11.30
CA GLY A 518 -14.93 12.45 11.12
C GLY A 518 -16.20 11.94 10.44
N ILE A 519 -16.52 10.66 10.58
CA ILE A 519 -17.73 10.07 9.99
C ILE A 519 -19.01 10.65 10.62
N ASP A 520 -20.08 10.76 9.84
CA ASP A 520 -21.34 11.37 10.32
C ASP A 520 -22.23 10.36 11.04
N LEU A 521 -22.18 9.09 10.60
CA LEU A 521 -23.01 7.98 11.09
C LEU A 521 -22.20 6.67 11.06
N ILE A 522 -22.41 5.82 12.07
CA ILE A 522 -21.89 4.45 12.09
C ILE A 522 -23.07 3.49 12.07
N VAL A 523 -22.97 2.41 11.31
CA VAL A 523 -23.91 1.30 11.32
C VAL A 523 -23.17 0.03 11.72
N ILE A 524 -23.73 -0.75 12.64
CA ILE A 524 -23.19 -2.07 12.97
C ILE A 524 -24.20 -3.16 12.67
N TYR A 525 -23.75 -4.21 11.99
CA TYR A 525 -24.58 -5.34 11.58
C TYR A 525 -23.73 -6.60 11.45
N ASN A 526 -24.38 -7.76 11.51
CA ASN A 526 -23.73 -9.07 11.57
C ASN A 526 -22.71 -9.32 10.45
N SER A 527 -22.95 -8.88 9.20
CA SER A 527 -21.96 -9.01 8.12
C SER A 527 -20.66 -8.24 8.41
N GLY A 528 -20.70 -7.12 9.15
CA GLY A 528 -19.51 -6.42 9.60
C GLY A 528 -18.64 -7.32 10.49
N ARG A 529 -19.26 -8.00 11.47
CA ARG A 529 -18.58 -8.96 12.35
C ARG A 529 -17.95 -10.11 11.57
N PHE A 530 -18.69 -10.70 10.63
CA PHE A 530 -18.18 -11.78 9.79
C PHE A 530 -17.01 -11.34 8.91
N ARG A 531 -17.06 -10.13 8.35
CA ARG A 531 -15.96 -9.57 7.56
C ARG A 531 -14.69 -9.41 8.38
N MET A 532 -14.83 -8.87 9.59
CA MET A 532 -13.71 -8.73 10.52
C MET A 532 -13.15 -10.07 11.00
N ALA A 533 -13.95 -11.15 10.93
CA ALA A 533 -13.53 -12.52 11.17
C ALA A 533 -13.00 -13.26 9.92
N GLY A 534 -12.72 -12.54 8.83
CA GLY A 534 -12.16 -13.12 7.60
C GLY A 534 -13.16 -13.94 6.77
N ARG A 535 -14.47 -13.66 6.89
CA ARG A 535 -15.53 -14.28 6.09
C ARG A 535 -16.09 -13.27 5.06
N GLY A 536 -16.67 -13.77 3.97
CA GLY A 536 -17.32 -12.92 2.97
C GLY A 536 -18.59 -12.25 3.51
N SER A 537 -18.94 -11.07 2.97
CA SER A 537 -20.12 -10.29 3.43
C SER A 537 -21.44 -11.07 3.32
N LEU A 538 -21.55 -12.00 2.36
CA LEU A 538 -22.71 -12.87 2.18
C LEU A 538 -22.93 -13.83 3.36
N ALA A 539 -21.91 -14.08 4.20
CA ALA A 539 -22.06 -14.90 5.40
C ALA A 539 -23.13 -14.33 6.35
N GLY A 540 -23.29 -13.00 6.40
CA GLY A 540 -24.36 -12.40 7.22
C GLY A 540 -25.76 -12.56 6.63
N LEU A 541 -25.91 -12.98 5.36
CA LEU A 541 -27.20 -13.31 4.77
C LEU A 541 -27.57 -14.80 4.94
N LEU A 542 -26.67 -15.60 5.50
CA LEU A 542 -26.82 -17.04 5.67
C LEU A 542 -27.09 -17.40 7.14
N PRO A 543 -27.67 -18.57 7.44
CA PRO A 543 -28.05 -18.97 8.79
C PRO A 543 -26.85 -19.45 9.63
N PHE A 544 -25.74 -18.71 9.60
CA PHE A 544 -24.55 -19.02 10.40
C PHE A 544 -24.63 -18.50 11.84
N ALA A 545 -25.43 -17.46 12.07
CA ALA A 545 -25.70 -16.93 13.40
C ALA A 545 -27.03 -16.14 13.42
N ASP A 546 -27.57 -15.93 14.61
CA ASP A 546 -28.66 -14.99 14.84
C ASP A 546 -28.15 -13.54 14.64
N ALA A 547 -28.58 -12.90 13.55
CA ALA A 547 -28.13 -11.56 13.18
C ALA A 547 -28.43 -10.50 14.25
N ASN A 548 -29.60 -10.60 14.88
CA ASN A 548 -30.05 -9.65 15.90
C ASN A 548 -29.28 -9.84 17.22
N ALA A 549 -28.95 -11.09 17.59
CA ALA A 549 -28.10 -11.38 18.75
C ALA A 549 -26.66 -10.86 18.54
N VAL A 550 -26.08 -11.09 17.36
CA VAL A 550 -24.73 -10.59 17.03
C VAL A 550 -24.66 -9.07 17.17
N VAL A 551 -25.70 -8.33 16.77
CA VAL A 551 -25.73 -6.86 16.91
C VAL A 551 -25.76 -6.43 18.38
N LEU A 552 -26.47 -7.15 19.24
CA LEU A 552 -26.44 -6.91 20.69
C LEU A 552 -25.04 -7.16 21.28
N GLU A 553 -24.35 -8.20 20.83
CA GLU A 553 -22.97 -8.47 21.25
C GLU A 553 -22.02 -7.36 20.79
N MET A 554 -22.12 -6.95 19.52
CA MET A 554 -21.32 -5.86 18.97
C MET A 554 -21.57 -4.53 19.69
N ALA A 555 -22.78 -4.29 20.20
CA ALA A 555 -23.10 -3.09 20.97
C ALA A 555 -22.17 -2.92 22.18
N ASN A 556 -21.85 -4.01 22.88
CA ASN A 556 -20.96 -3.99 24.05
C ASN A 556 -19.50 -3.64 23.69
N GLU A 557 -19.10 -3.87 22.45
CA GLU A 557 -17.76 -3.53 21.96
C GLU A 557 -17.70 -2.11 21.38
N VAL A 558 -18.78 -1.67 20.71
CA VAL A 558 -18.81 -0.45 19.89
C VAL A 558 -19.30 0.78 20.68
N LEU A 559 -20.43 0.67 21.38
CA LEU A 559 -21.01 1.83 22.07
C LEU A 559 -20.13 2.42 23.18
N PRO A 560 -19.32 1.64 23.92
CA PRO A 560 -18.43 2.22 24.93
C PRO A 560 -17.27 3.04 24.34
N VAL A 561 -16.87 2.76 23.10
CA VAL A 561 -15.69 3.38 22.47
C VAL A 561 -16.03 4.55 21.55
N VAL A 562 -17.24 4.58 20.98
CA VAL A 562 -17.76 5.71 20.20
C VAL A 562 -18.36 6.77 21.14
N LYS A 563 -17.95 8.03 21.01
CA LYS A 563 -18.29 9.08 21.98
C LYS A 563 -19.38 10.04 21.51
N SER A 564 -19.37 10.39 20.24
CA SER A 564 -20.13 11.51 19.69
C SER A 564 -20.87 11.15 18.40
N VAL A 565 -20.38 10.16 17.66
CA VAL A 565 -20.99 9.74 16.41
C VAL A 565 -22.22 8.86 16.68
N PRO A 566 -23.37 9.17 16.05
CA PRO A 566 -24.57 8.34 16.14
C PRO A 566 -24.34 6.92 15.56
N VAL A 567 -24.66 5.90 16.37
CA VAL A 567 -24.58 4.49 15.98
C VAL A 567 -25.97 3.91 15.72
N LEU A 568 -26.13 3.32 14.54
CA LEU A 568 -27.33 2.65 14.05
C LEU A 568 -27.16 1.12 14.17
N ALA A 569 -28.23 0.43 14.56
CA ALA A 569 -28.25 -1.03 14.62
C ALA A 569 -28.78 -1.64 13.32
N GLY A 570 -28.08 -2.62 12.75
CA GLY A 570 -28.62 -3.51 11.75
C GLY A 570 -29.60 -4.49 12.39
N VAL A 571 -30.83 -4.51 11.90
CA VAL A 571 -31.91 -5.35 12.43
C VAL A 571 -32.39 -6.28 11.34
N CYS A 572 -32.39 -7.58 11.60
CA CYS A 572 -33.10 -8.55 10.78
C CYS A 572 -34.59 -8.42 11.09
N ALA A 573 -35.28 -7.54 10.36
CA ALA A 573 -36.67 -7.19 10.64
C ALA A 573 -37.65 -8.35 10.42
N THR A 574 -37.26 -9.33 9.59
CA THR A 574 -38.08 -10.49 9.22
C THR A 574 -37.85 -11.71 10.12
N ASP A 575 -37.10 -11.58 11.22
CA ASP A 575 -36.86 -12.68 12.16
C ASP A 575 -38.17 -13.11 12.85
N PRO A 576 -38.72 -14.30 12.55
CA PRO A 576 -40.03 -14.72 13.01
C PRO A 576 -40.04 -15.11 14.50
N PHE A 577 -38.87 -15.23 15.13
CA PHE A 577 -38.75 -15.62 16.54
C PHE A 577 -38.68 -14.42 17.49
N ARG A 578 -38.75 -13.19 16.96
CA ARG A 578 -38.63 -11.96 17.75
C ARG A 578 -39.86 -11.08 17.62
N ARG A 579 -40.30 -10.55 18.77
CA ARG A 579 -41.28 -9.47 18.81
C ARG A 579 -40.56 -8.14 18.56
N MET A 580 -40.62 -7.64 17.33
CA MET A 580 -39.84 -6.47 16.91
C MET A 580 -40.13 -5.22 17.75
N ASP A 581 -41.36 -4.98 18.16
CA ASP A 581 -41.70 -3.84 19.03
C ASP A 581 -40.92 -3.83 20.35
N TYR A 582 -40.66 -5.01 20.92
CA TYR A 582 -39.88 -5.15 22.14
C TYR A 582 -38.39 -5.01 21.84
N PHE A 583 -37.93 -5.63 20.76
CA PHE A 583 -36.53 -5.57 20.35
C PHE A 583 -36.09 -4.14 20.02
N LEU A 584 -36.91 -3.34 19.35
CA LEU A 584 -36.62 -1.93 19.08
C LEU A 584 -36.52 -1.11 20.36
N LYS A 585 -37.38 -1.35 21.36
CA LYS A 585 -37.28 -0.73 22.69
C LYS A 585 -36.01 -1.14 23.43
N GLN A 586 -35.57 -2.40 23.26
CA GLN A 586 -34.32 -2.89 23.80
C GLN A 586 -33.13 -2.16 23.16
N LEU A 587 -33.08 -2.04 21.83
CA LEU A 587 -32.01 -1.33 21.13
C LEU A 587 -31.94 0.15 21.52
N GLU A 588 -33.10 0.81 21.64
CA GLU A 588 -33.19 2.17 22.17
C GLU A 588 -32.58 2.26 23.58
N SER A 589 -32.93 1.34 24.48
CA SER A 589 -32.41 1.33 25.86
C SER A 589 -30.91 1.06 25.95
N ILE A 590 -30.35 0.32 25.00
CA ILE A 590 -28.90 0.04 24.90
C ILE A 590 -28.14 1.28 24.41
N GLY A 591 -28.79 2.18 23.68
CA GLY A 591 -28.23 3.48 23.29
C GLY A 591 -28.08 3.71 21.78
N PHE A 592 -28.58 2.80 20.94
CA PHE A 592 -28.65 3.01 19.49
C PHE A 592 -29.59 4.18 19.15
N VAL A 593 -29.24 4.95 18.12
CA VAL A 593 -30.01 6.14 17.71
C VAL A 593 -31.03 5.87 16.60
N GLY A 594 -30.98 4.67 16.03
CA GLY A 594 -31.83 4.27 14.93
C GLY A 594 -31.45 2.88 14.44
N VAL A 595 -32.17 2.43 13.42
CA VAL A 595 -32.03 1.08 12.88
C VAL A 595 -31.95 1.11 11.35
N GLN A 596 -31.25 0.12 10.80
CA GLN A 596 -31.23 -0.21 9.40
C GLN A 596 -31.68 -1.66 9.25
N ASN A 597 -32.55 -1.96 8.28
CA ASN A 597 -32.93 -3.35 8.01
C ASN A 597 -31.75 -4.10 7.37
N PHE A 598 -31.11 -5.00 8.12
CA PHE A 598 -30.05 -5.88 7.65
C PHE A 598 -29.91 -7.10 8.57
N PRO A 599 -29.87 -8.34 8.04
CA PRO A 599 -30.04 -8.75 6.64
C PRO A 599 -31.37 -8.31 6.06
N THR A 600 -31.35 -7.87 4.80
CA THR A 600 -32.52 -7.31 4.14
C THR A 600 -33.00 -8.23 3.03
N VAL A 601 -34.30 -8.45 2.95
CA VAL A 601 -34.89 -9.36 1.95
C VAL A 601 -34.79 -8.83 0.53
N GLY A 602 -34.57 -7.52 0.35
CA GLY A 602 -34.39 -6.88 -0.95
C GLY A 602 -33.10 -7.26 -1.67
N LEU A 603 -32.18 -7.97 -1.01
CA LEU A 603 -31.02 -8.57 -1.67
C LEU A 603 -31.33 -9.94 -2.29
N PHE A 604 -32.47 -10.55 -1.97
CA PHE A 604 -32.93 -11.76 -2.64
C PHE A 604 -33.71 -11.41 -3.91
N ASP A 605 -33.63 -12.24 -4.93
CA ASP A 605 -34.33 -12.07 -6.20
C ASP A 605 -35.09 -13.35 -6.62
N GLY A 606 -35.80 -13.24 -7.74
CA GLY A 606 -36.54 -14.35 -8.36
C GLY A 606 -37.58 -15.02 -7.46
N ASN A 607 -37.78 -16.32 -7.69
CA ASN A 607 -38.78 -17.12 -6.97
C ASN A 607 -38.55 -17.13 -5.45
N PHE A 608 -37.30 -17.02 -4.99
CA PHE A 608 -37.00 -17.07 -3.56
C PHE A 608 -37.53 -15.82 -2.85
N ARG A 609 -37.32 -14.63 -3.44
CA ARG A 609 -37.91 -13.40 -2.90
C ARG A 609 -39.43 -13.42 -2.94
N GLN A 610 -40.03 -13.89 -4.03
CA GLN A 610 -41.48 -14.02 -4.13
C GLN A 610 -42.05 -14.90 -2.99
N ASN A 611 -41.42 -16.03 -2.71
CA ASN A 611 -41.84 -16.92 -1.61
C ASN A 611 -41.71 -16.26 -0.22
N LEU A 612 -40.66 -15.47 0.00
CA LEU A 612 -40.50 -14.70 1.26
C LEU A 612 -41.62 -13.68 1.41
N GLU A 613 -41.95 -12.96 0.35
CA GLU A 613 -43.02 -11.95 0.36
C GLU A 613 -44.41 -12.59 0.57
N GLU A 614 -44.71 -13.69 -0.13
CA GLU A 614 -45.97 -14.45 0.01
C GLU A 614 -46.20 -15.00 1.43
N THR A 615 -45.11 -15.24 2.17
CA THR A 615 -45.14 -15.73 3.56
C THR A 615 -45.05 -14.61 4.60
N GLY A 616 -45.16 -13.35 4.18
CA GLY A 616 -45.16 -12.20 5.08
C GLY A 616 -43.77 -11.77 5.58
N MET A 617 -42.69 -12.30 4.99
CA MET A 617 -41.30 -11.88 5.23
C MET A 617 -40.82 -10.85 4.19
N GLY A 618 -41.75 -10.08 3.61
CA GLY A 618 -41.47 -8.99 2.68
C GLY A 618 -41.28 -7.62 3.36
N TYR A 619 -41.43 -6.54 2.58
CA TYR A 619 -41.38 -5.16 3.11
C TYR A 619 -42.73 -4.62 3.62
N GLY A 620 -43.79 -5.44 3.58
CA GLY A 620 -45.16 -5.04 3.88
C GLY A 620 -45.93 -4.61 2.64
#